data_AF-A0A1H1JV23-F1
#
_entry.id   AF-A0A1H1JV23-F1
#
_cell.length_a   1.000
_cell.length_b   1.000
_cell.length_c   1.000
_cell.angle_alpha   90.00
_cell.angle_beta   90.00
_cell.angle_gamma   90.00
#
_symmetry.space_group_name_H-M   'P 1'
#
loop_
_entity.id
_entity.type
_entity.pdbx_description
1 polymer ?
#
loop_
_entity_poly.entity_id
_entity_poly.type
_entity_poly.pdbx_seq_one_letter_code
_entity_poly.pdbx_strand_id
1 'polypeptide(L)'
;MPLPSLELIVESDWIDAYGHMNAACYVAVFDRLGFELLQECGVGLDYTEASGSGIYTVELHTSYHREVLKGDPLRLQLRLLECDEKRLIVLFELFQTRDRYLAATMEQLSIHVDLSTRRVTPFPEPVRGNLERLICEHRNAPEVAKYAKRLNMRRAISS
;
A
#
# COMPACT_ATOMS: atom_id res chain seq x y z
N MET A 1 18.04 -2.84 -1.39
CA MET A 1 17.17 -2.92 -2.57
C MET A 1 16.35 -1.63 -2.63
N PRO A 2 16.06 -1.05 -3.82
CA PRO A 2 15.07 0.02 -3.91
C PRO A 2 13.70 -0.50 -3.44
N LEU A 3 12.85 0.39 -2.92
CA LEU A 3 11.46 0.06 -2.61
C LEU A 3 10.70 -0.26 -3.91
N PRO A 4 9.76 -1.22 -3.90
CA PRO A 4 8.85 -1.45 -5.02
C PRO A 4 8.17 -0.15 -5.42
N SER A 5 8.13 0.13 -6.73
CA SER A 5 7.54 1.37 -7.24
C SER A 5 7.09 1.26 -8.69
N LEU A 6 6.07 2.04 -9.02
CA LEU A 6 5.56 2.18 -10.39
C LEU A 6 5.29 3.64 -10.73
N GLU A 7 5.33 3.95 -12.02
CA GLU A 7 5.03 5.26 -12.58
C GLU A 7 3.61 5.28 -13.13
N LEU A 8 2.92 6.41 -13.00
CA LEU A 8 1.57 6.63 -13.52
C LEU A 8 1.37 8.11 -13.88
N ILE A 9 0.33 8.40 -14.65
CA ILE A 9 -0.08 9.77 -15.01
C ILE A 9 -1.49 10.02 -14.46
N VAL A 10 -1.75 11.22 -13.95
CA VAL A 10 -3.10 11.61 -13.51
C VAL A 10 -4.06 11.66 -14.72
N GLU A 11 -5.03 10.76 -14.73
CA GLU A 11 -6.02 10.66 -15.82
C GLU A 11 -7.06 11.79 -15.76
N SER A 12 -7.73 12.03 -16.90
CA SER A 12 -8.66 13.16 -17.03
C SER A 12 -9.95 12.97 -16.23
N ASP A 13 -10.39 11.73 -16.08
CA ASP A 13 -11.60 11.32 -15.36
C ASP A 13 -11.40 11.29 -13.84
N TRP A 14 -10.16 11.43 -13.34
CA TRP A 14 -9.88 11.52 -11.91
C TRP A 14 -10.06 12.93 -11.35
N ILE A 15 -10.25 13.92 -12.20
CA ILE A 15 -10.33 15.34 -11.82
C ILE A 15 -11.75 15.68 -11.39
N ASP A 16 -11.87 16.29 -10.20
CA ASP A 16 -13.15 16.76 -9.70
C ASP A 16 -13.52 18.17 -10.22
N ALA A 17 -14.67 18.68 -9.78
CA ALA A 17 -15.16 20.00 -10.18
C ALA A 17 -14.26 21.16 -9.73
N TYR A 18 -13.30 20.93 -8.83
CA TYR A 18 -12.35 21.94 -8.34
C TYR A 18 -11.05 21.97 -9.15
N GLY A 19 -10.88 21.03 -10.09
CA GLY A 19 -9.76 21.04 -11.05
C GLY A 19 -8.53 20.25 -10.59
N HIS A 20 -8.60 19.55 -9.47
CA HIS A 20 -7.55 18.65 -8.99
C HIS A 20 -8.08 17.21 -8.87
N MET A 21 -7.15 16.26 -8.66
CA MET A 21 -7.51 14.87 -8.47
C MET A 21 -8.48 14.70 -7.28
N ASN A 22 -9.58 13.98 -7.51
CA ASN A 22 -10.57 13.68 -6.49
C ASN A 22 -9.95 12.82 -5.38
N ALA A 23 -10.30 13.10 -4.12
CA ALA A 23 -9.78 12.37 -2.96
C ALA A 23 -9.96 10.84 -3.08
N ALA A 24 -11.10 10.36 -3.58
CA ALA A 24 -11.35 8.92 -3.74
C ALA A 24 -10.44 8.29 -4.81
N CYS A 25 -10.04 9.04 -5.85
CA CYS A 25 -9.14 8.54 -6.87
C CYS A 25 -7.73 8.26 -6.32
N TYR A 26 -7.26 9.01 -5.31
CA TYR A 26 -6.00 8.69 -4.65
C TYR A 26 -6.07 7.32 -4.00
N VAL A 27 -7.15 7.05 -3.25
CA VAL A 27 -7.37 5.75 -2.60
C VAL A 27 -7.47 4.64 -3.62
N ALA A 28 -8.18 4.86 -4.74
CA ALA A 28 -8.27 3.88 -5.82
C ALA A 28 -6.91 3.56 -6.45
N VAL A 29 -6.06 4.58 -6.67
CA VAL A 29 -4.68 4.40 -7.12
C VAL A 29 -3.88 3.57 -6.11
N PHE A 30 -3.95 3.93 -4.83
CA PHE A 30 -3.24 3.21 -3.78
C PHE A 30 -3.68 1.76 -3.66
N ASP A 31 -4.98 1.48 -3.70
CA ASP A 31 -5.53 0.14 -3.55
C ASP A 31 -5.18 -0.74 -4.75
N ARG A 32 -5.49 -0.28 -5.97
CA ARG A 32 -5.28 -1.06 -7.19
C ARG A 32 -3.80 -1.24 -7.52
N LEU A 33 -3.06 -0.15 -7.66
CA LEU A 33 -1.66 -0.21 -8.06
C LEU A 33 -0.77 -0.62 -6.88
N GLY A 34 -1.19 -0.35 -5.65
CA GLY A 34 -0.51 -0.89 -4.48
C GLY A 34 -0.60 -2.41 -4.38
N PHE A 35 -1.71 -3.01 -4.80
CA PHE A 35 -1.81 -4.47 -4.91
C PHE A 35 -0.86 -5.05 -5.96
N GLU A 36 -0.63 -4.35 -7.08
CA GLU A 36 0.39 -4.73 -8.06
C GLU A 36 1.81 -4.72 -7.42
N LEU A 37 2.14 -3.69 -6.62
CA LEU A 37 3.43 -3.62 -5.92
C LEU A 37 3.59 -4.70 -4.83
N LEU A 38 2.49 -5.20 -4.26
CA LEU A 38 2.52 -6.31 -3.30
C LEU A 38 2.94 -7.64 -3.94
N GLN A 39 2.81 -7.77 -5.27
CA GLN A 39 3.35 -8.93 -6.00
C GLN A 39 4.85 -9.06 -5.80
N GLU A 40 5.60 -7.95 -5.85
CA GLU A 40 7.05 -7.92 -5.59
C GLU A 40 7.39 -8.30 -4.13
N CYS A 41 6.43 -8.17 -3.21
CA CYS A 41 6.59 -8.54 -1.81
C CYS A 41 6.17 -9.98 -1.49
N GLY A 42 5.67 -10.74 -2.48
CA GLY A 42 5.24 -12.13 -2.32
C GLY A 42 3.81 -12.30 -1.79
N VAL A 43 2.99 -11.24 -1.82
CA VAL A 43 1.58 -11.25 -1.39
C VAL A 43 0.67 -10.52 -2.38
N GLY A 44 0.92 -10.71 -3.68
CA GLY A 44 0.09 -10.21 -4.78
C GLY A 44 -0.68 -11.31 -5.50
N LEU A 45 -1.07 -11.06 -6.76
CA LEU A 45 -1.97 -11.94 -7.52
C LEU A 45 -1.43 -13.36 -7.68
N ASP A 46 -0.15 -13.53 -8.03
CA ASP A 46 0.48 -14.85 -8.18
C ASP A 46 0.38 -15.71 -6.90
N TYR A 47 0.58 -15.07 -5.74
CA TYR A 47 0.40 -15.73 -4.44
C TYR A 47 -1.05 -16.16 -4.23
N THR A 48 -1.98 -15.28 -4.60
CA THR A 48 -3.41 -15.54 -4.45
C THR A 48 -3.90 -16.67 -5.32
N GLU A 49 -3.50 -16.72 -6.59
CA GLU A 49 -3.86 -17.80 -7.51
C GLU A 49 -3.24 -19.14 -7.08
N ALA A 50 -1.99 -19.14 -6.61
CA ALA A 50 -1.30 -20.37 -6.21
C ALA A 50 -1.78 -20.96 -4.88
N SER A 51 -2.14 -20.11 -3.91
CA SER A 51 -2.46 -20.55 -2.54
C SER A 51 -3.95 -20.58 -2.22
N GLY A 52 -4.79 -19.93 -3.03
CA GLY A 52 -6.19 -19.68 -2.67
C GLY A 52 -6.37 -18.76 -1.45
N SER A 53 -5.30 -18.03 -1.07
CA SER A 53 -5.31 -17.08 0.04
C SER A 53 -4.95 -15.68 -0.42
N GLY A 54 -5.37 -14.66 0.31
CA GLY A 54 -5.10 -13.27 -0.06
C GLY A 54 -5.05 -12.36 1.15
N ILE A 55 -5.05 -11.06 0.89
CA ILE A 55 -5.18 -10.07 1.94
C ILE A 55 -6.45 -9.23 1.75
N TYR A 56 -7.16 -8.96 2.83
CA TYR A 56 -8.28 -8.00 2.84
C TYR A 56 -7.87 -6.74 3.61
N THR A 57 -8.11 -5.58 3.01
CA THR A 57 -7.97 -4.28 3.66
C THR A 57 -9.01 -4.14 4.77
N VAL A 58 -8.58 -3.78 5.97
CA VAL A 58 -9.47 -3.57 7.14
C VAL A 58 -9.48 -2.13 7.64
N GLU A 59 -8.38 -1.40 7.51
CA GLU A 59 -8.27 -0.02 7.93
C GLU A 59 -7.31 0.73 7.00
N LEU A 60 -7.71 1.92 6.57
CA LEU A 60 -6.92 2.83 5.76
C LEU A 60 -6.77 4.16 6.48
N HIS A 61 -5.58 4.75 6.43
CA HIS A 61 -5.35 6.13 6.84
C HIS A 61 -4.65 6.89 5.71
N THR A 62 -5.37 7.81 5.08
CA THR A 62 -4.86 8.61 3.96
C THR A 62 -4.59 10.06 4.39
N SER A 63 -3.44 10.58 4.01
CA SER A 63 -3.07 11.99 4.17
C SER A 63 -2.80 12.61 2.80
N TYR A 64 -3.43 13.75 2.53
CA TYR A 64 -3.23 14.55 1.32
C TYR A 64 -2.33 15.73 1.65
N HIS A 65 -1.15 15.79 1.06
CA HIS A 65 -0.12 16.76 1.38
C HIS A 65 -0.07 17.91 0.37
N ARG A 66 -0.29 17.60 -0.91
CA ARG A 66 -0.33 18.57 -2.00
C ARG A 66 -1.16 18.02 -3.16
N GLU A 67 -2.00 18.87 -3.73
CA GLU A 67 -2.84 18.54 -4.88
C GLU A 67 -1.99 18.14 -6.10
N VAL A 68 -2.54 17.25 -6.92
CA VAL A 68 -2.01 16.92 -8.24
C VAL A 68 -3.07 17.20 -9.30
N LEU A 69 -2.62 17.57 -10.48
CA LEU A 69 -3.45 18.01 -11.60
C LEU A 69 -3.41 17.00 -12.74
N LYS A 70 -4.37 17.12 -13.67
CA LYS A 70 -4.42 16.31 -14.89
C LYS A 70 -3.06 16.28 -15.59
N GLY A 71 -2.60 15.08 -15.94
CA GLY A 71 -1.34 14.89 -16.65
C GLY A 71 -0.08 15.04 -15.77
N ASP A 72 -0.21 15.26 -14.46
CA ASP A 72 0.95 15.19 -13.58
C ASP A 72 1.57 13.78 -13.62
N PRO A 73 2.90 13.69 -13.78
CA PRO A 73 3.60 12.42 -13.65
C PRO A 73 3.79 12.09 -12.18
N LEU A 74 3.40 10.87 -11.80
CA LEU A 74 3.44 10.38 -10.45
C LEU A 74 4.28 9.11 -10.36
N ARG A 75 4.85 8.87 -9.17
CA ARG A 75 5.47 7.62 -8.78
C ARG A 75 4.86 7.14 -7.49
N LEU A 76 4.25 5.97 -7.52
CA LEU A 76 3.76 5.27 -6.34
C LEU A 76 4.88 4.36 -5.82
N GLN A 77 5.18 4.44 -4.53
CA GLN A 77 6.11 3.53 -3.86
C GLN A 77 5.41 2.80 -2.73
N LEU A 78 5.81 1.55 -2.49
CA LEU A 78 5.31 0.72 -1.41
C LEU A 78 6.42 0.49 -0.37
N ARG A 79 6.06 0.66 0.91
CA ARG A 79 6.91 0.35 2.04
C ARG A 79 6.17 -0.55 3.03
N LEU A 80 6.60 -1.80 3.15
CA LEU A 80 6.20 -2.66 4.28
C LEU A 80 6.69 -2.06 5.60
N LEU A 81 5.78 -1.92 6.58
CA LEU A 81 6.08 -1.32 7.87
C LEU A 81 6.14 -2.33 9.01
N GLU A 82 5.20 -3.25 9.04
CA GLU A 82 5.02 -4.19 10.15
C GLU A 82 4.16 -5.36 9.68
N CYS A 83 4.46 -6.57 10.13
CA CYS A 83 3.60 -7.73 10.00
C CYS A 83 3.57 -8.53 11.30
N ASP A 84 2.52 -9.32 11.48
CA ASP A 84 2.48 -10.38 12.49
C ASP A 84 2.03 -11.70 11.84
N GLU A 85 1.53 -12.65 12.64
CA GLU A 85 1.05 -13.94 12.16
C GLU A 85 0.03 -13.83 11.01
N LYS A 86 -0.82 -12.80 10.99
CA LYS A 86 -1.95 -12.71 10.03
C LYS A 86 -2.28 -11.29 9.58
N ARG A 87 -1.53 -10.27 9.98
CA ARG A 87 -1.74 -8.87 9.63
C ARG A 87 -0.52 -8.28 8.96
N LEU A 88 -0.76 -7.34 8.05
CA LEU A 88 0.27 -6.59 7.36
C LEU A 88 -0.11 -5.10 7.36
N ILE A 89 0.81 -4.24 7.79
CA ILE A 89 0.72 -2.79 7.62
C ILE A 89 1.72 -2.36 6.57
N VAL A 90 1.22 -1.68 5.55
CA VAL A 90 2.04 -1.06 4.50
C VAL A 90 1.80 0.44 4.44
N LEU A 91 2.79 1.17 3.95
CA LEU A 91 2.69 2.57 3.58
C LEU A 91 2.86 2.71 2.08
N PHE A 92 1.93 3.41 1.47
CA PHE A 92 2.04 3.90 0.11
C PHE A 92 2.46 5.36 0.11
N GLU A 93 3.42 5.69 -0.75
CA GLU A 93 3.98 7.03 -0.91
C GLU A 93 3.76 7.47 -2.36
N LEU A 94 2.94 8.50 -2.58
CA LEU A 94 2.66 9.01 -3.92
C LEU A 94 3.42 10.32 -4.12
N PHE A 95 4.41 10.29 -5.00
CA PHE A 95 5.22 11.45 -5.36
C PHE A 95 4.78 12.01 -6.70
N GLN A 96 4.68 13.32 -6.83
CA GLN A 96 4.69 13.98 -8.15
C GLN A 96 6.15 14.18 -8.55
N THR A 97 6.53 13.67 -9.72
CA THR A 97 7.94 13.48 -10.07
C THR A 97 8.58 14.65 -10.82
N ARG A 98 7.77 15.47 -11.50
CA ARG A 98 8.25 16.67 -12.22
C ARG A 98 8.77 17.74 -11.27
N ASP A 99 7.99 18.08 -10.25
CA ASP A 99 8.29 19.10 -9.24
C ASP A 99 8.82 18.49 -7.94
N ARG A 100 8.95 17.16 -7.88
CA ARG A 100 9.61 16.38 -6.83
C ARG A 100 9.06 16.64 -5.43
N TYR A 101 7.77 16.40 -5.24
CA TYR A 101 7.12 16.52 -3.94
C TYR A 101 6.26 15.29 -3.60
N LEU A 102 6.08 15.06 -2.30
CA LEU A 102 5.13 14.08 -1.79
C LEU A 102 3.72 14.64 -1.91
N ALA A 103 2.88 14.02 -2.73
CA ALA A 103 1.50 14.43 -2.97
C ALA A 103 0.55 13.85 -1.91
N ALA A 104 0.65 12.56 -1.64
CA ALA A 104 -0.21 11.87 -0.68
C ALA A 104 0.49 10.62 -0.10
N THR A 105 -0.03 10.15 1.03
CA THR A 105 0.36 8.88 1.65
C THR A 105 -0.86 8.09 2.09
N MET A 106 -0.83 6.77 2.00
CA MET A 106 -1.85 5.90 2.58
C MET A 106 -1.21 4.78 3.38
N GLU A 107 -1.52 4.70 4.67
CA GLU A 107 -1.28 3.47 5.45
C GLU A 107 -2.45 2.51 5.23
N GLN A 108 -2.13 1.25 5.02
CA GLN A 108 -3.12 0.18 4.86
C GLN A 108 -2.80 -0.95 5.83
N LEU A 109 -3.74 -1.25 6.73
CA LEU A 109 -3.76 -2.47 7.52
C LEU A 109 -4.59 -3.52 6.77
N SER A 110 -4.00 -4.68 6.54
CA SER A 110 -4.65 -5.82 5.91
C SER A 110 -4.57 -7.07 6.76
N ILE A 111 -5.52 -7.99 6.57
CA ILE A 111 -5.54 -9.32 7.19
C ILE A 111 -5.38 -10.41 6.14
N HIS A 112 -4.65 -11.47 6.46
CA HIS A 112 -4.51 -12.65 5.63
C HIS A 112 -5.75 -13.54 5.72
N VAL A 113 -6.30 -13.94 4.58
CA VAL A 113 -7.56 -14.66 4.48
C VAL A 113 -7.45 -15.87 3.56
N ASP A 114 -8.08 -16.96 3.94
CA ASP A 114 -8.38 -18.07 3.04
C ASP A 114 -9.62 -17.68 2.21
N LEU A 115 -9.50 -17.67 0.88
CA LEU A 115 -10.57 -17.18 0.01
C LEU A 115 -11.70 -18.20 -0.21
N SER A 116 -11.43 -19.48 0.08
CA SER A 116 -12.45 -20.53 0.01
C SER A 116 -13.41 -20.46 1.21
N THR A 117 -12.86 -20.25 2.41
CA THR A 117 -13.62 -20.19 3.66
C THR A 117 -14.01 -18.76 4.06
N ARG A 118 -13.36 -17.76 3.45
CA ARG A 118 -13.47 -16.33 3.80
C ARG A 118 -13.14 -16.03 5.26
N ARG A 119 -12.21 -16.79 5.84
CA ARG A 119 -11.77 -16.64 7.23
C ARG A 119 -10.34 -16.16 7.31
N VAL A 120 -10.05 -15.42 8.37
CA VAL A 120 -8.69 -15.00 8.70
C VAL A 120 -7.86 -16.23 9.04
N THR A 121 -6.70 -16.36 8.43
CA THR A 121 -5.77 -17.48 8.65
C THR A 121 -4.33 -16.96 8.74
N PRO A 122 -3.42 -17.58 9.50
CA PRO A 122 -2.02 -17.20 9.51
C PRO A 122 -1.39 -17.17 8.11
N PHE A 123 -0.44 -16.28 7.89
CA PHE A 123 0.46 -16.36 6.75
C PHE A 123 1.25 -17.67 6.82
N PRO A 124 1.45 -18.39 5.69
CA PRO A 124 2.41 -19.48 5.62
C PRO A 124 3.80 -19.01 6.04
N GLU A 125 4.56 -19.88 6.73
CA GLU A 125 5.87 -19.53 7.30
C GLU A 125 6.86 -18.94 6.27
N PRO A 126 6.98 -19.48 5.03
CA PRO A 126 7.84 -18.88 4.01
C PRO A 126 7.41 -17.46 3.59
N VAL A 127 6.10 -17.21 3.55
CA VAL A 127 5.54 -15.90 3.18
C VAL A 127 5.81 -14.90 4.31
N ARG A 128 5.52 -15.28 5.55
CA ARG A 128 5.79 -14.44 6.73
C ARG A 128 7.28 -14.11 6.87
N GLY A 129 8.16 -15.11 6.72
CA GLY A 129 9.61 -14.90 6.76
C GLY A 129 10.11 -13.94 5.67
N ASN A 130 9.53 -14.02 4.47
CA ASN A 130 9.83 -13.06 3.39
C ASN A 130 9.39 -11.63 3.74
N LEU A 131 8.19 -11.46 4.27
CA LEU A 131 7.66 -10.15 4.69
C LEU A 131 8.53 -9.54 5.81
N GLU A 132 8.90 -10.32 6.83
CA GLU A 132 9.76 -9.87 7.92
C GLU A 132 11.14 -9.42 7.42
N ARG A 133 11.74 -10.18 6.50
CA ARG A 133 13.01 -9.80 5.84
C ARG A 133 12.86 -8.47 5.09
N LEU A 134 11.83 -8.33 4.26
CA LEU A 134 11.59 -7.11 3.47
C LEU A 134 11.31 -5.90 4.35
N ILE A 135 10.59 -6.04 5.47
CA ILE A 135 10.39 -4.96 6.45
C ILE A 135 11.72 -4.46 7.00
N CYS A 136 12.64 -5.37 7.34
CA CYS A 136 13.98 -5.01 7.78
C CYS A 136 14.77 -4.27 6.69
N GLU A 137 14.66 -4.70 5.44
CA GLU A 137 15.31 -4.03 4.30
C GLU A 137 14.73 -2.63 4.04
N HIS A 138 13.41 -2.49 4.07
CA HIS A 138 12.69 -1.25 3.83
C HIS A 138 12.94 -0.19 4.91
N ARG A 139 13.30 -0.60 6.13
CA ARG A 139 13.73 0.31 7.20
C ARG A 139 15.00 1.10 6.84
N ASN A 140 15.84 0.55 5.96
CA ASN A 140 17.06 1.22 5.52
C ASN A 140 16.83 2.25 4.42
N ALA A 141 15.62 2.31 3.83
CA ALA A 141 15.29 3.32 2.84
C ALA A 141 15.02 4.68 3.51
N PRO A 142 15.32 5.82 2.85
CA PRO A 142 15.18 7.15 3.42
C PRO A 142 13.81 7.39 4.05
N GLU A 143 13.78 8.15 5.14
CA GLU A 143 12.53 8.54 5.79
C GLU A 143 11.68 9.43 4.88
N VAL A 144 10.37 9.30 5.03
CA VAL A 144 9.39 10.09 4.29
C VAL A 144 9.12 11.36 5.08
N ALA A 145 9.54 12.50 4.54
CA ALA A 145 9.25 13.79 5.18
C ALA A 145 7.72 13.96 5.34
N LYS A 146 7.29 14.47 6.50
CA LYS A 146 5.86 14.69 6.86
C LYS A 146 5.03 13.43 7.06
N TYR A 147 5.63 12.25 7.08
CA TYR A 147 4.96 11.01 7.47
C TYR A 147 5.12 10.74 8.98
N ALA A 148 4.02 10.33 9.62
CA ALA A 148 4.03 9.80 10.97
C ALA A 148 3.03 8.65 11.04
N LYS A 149 3.49 7.46 11.46
CA LYS A 149 2.69 6.24 11.50
C LYS A 149 1.43 6.42 12.36
N ARG A 150 0.27 6.02 11.85
CA ARG A 150 -1.04 6.14 12.51
C ARG A 150 -1.65 4.79 12.86
N LEU A 151 -1.55 3.82 11.95
CA LEU A 151 -2.05 2.47 12.16
C LEU A 151 -1.09 1.68 13.06
N ASN A 152 -1.66 0.81 13.89
CA ASN A 152 -0.89 -0.05 14.77
C ASN A 152 -1.59 -1.40 14.94
N MET A 153 -0.80 -2.44 15.24
CA MET A 153 -1.29 -3.81 15.40
C MET A 153 -2.08 -4.05 16.71
N ARG A 154 -2.30 -3.03 17.56
CA ARG A 154 -2.91 -3.22 18.89
C ARG A 154 -4.43 -3.30 18.85
N ARG A 155 -5.09 -2.94 17.75
CA ARG A 155 -6.54 -3.17 17.60
C ARG A 155 -6.79 -4.64 17.32
N ALA A 156 -7.51 -5.29 18.24
CA ALA A 156 -8.04 -6.64 18.00
C ALA A 156 -9.03 -6.55 16.85
N ILE A 157 -8.75 -7.27 15.77
CA ILE A 157 -9.75 -7.53 14.73
C ILE A 157 -10.53 -8.73 15.27
N SER A 158 -11.79 -8.52 15.66
CA SER A 158 -12.66 -9.60 16.11
C SER A 158 -12.74 -10.65 15.00
N SER A 159 -12.40 -11.88 15.36
CA SER A 159 -12.48 -13.09 14.52
C SER A 159 -13.90 -13.44 14.11
#